data_AF-A0A3D6B2C5-F1
#
_entry.id   AF-A0A3D6B2C5-F1
#
_cell.length_a   1.000
_cell.length_b   1.000
_cell.length_c   1.000
_cell.angle_alpha   90.00
_cell.angle_beta   90.00
_cell.angle_gamma   90.00
#
_symmetry.space_group_name_H-M   'P 1'
#
loop_
_entity.id
_entity.type
_entity.pdbx_description
1 polymer ?
#
loop_
_entity_poly.entity_id
_entity_poly.type
_entity_poly.pdbx_seq_one_letter_code
_entity_poly.pdbx_strand_id
1 'polypeptide(L)'
;EIEVVKPMFALEGKSYDEVCEFFMSEFGLRIVILTGGDKFSSVYSKEEVSTIKTPKVEVVDAVGAGDAFSGAFIGSLLNGKTIREAHELAVDTAAYVCTQAGAWTPKRR
;
A
#
# COMPACT_ATOMS: atom_id res chain seq x y z
N GLU A 1 -9.78 7.39 3.29
CA GLU A 1 -10.32 7.32 1.91
C GLU A 1 -11.39 6.26 1.77
N ILE A 2 -11.12 5.00 2.11
CA ILE A 2 -12.11 3.90 1.94
C ILE A 2 -13.49 4.19 2.56
N GLU A 3 -13.54 4.83 3.73
CA GLU A 3 -14.80 5.23 4.38
C GLU A 3 -15.59 6.30 3.59
N VAL A 4 -14.91 7.12 2.79
CA VAL A 4 -15.56 8.11 1.91
C VAL A 4 -16.13 7.45 0.66
N VAL A 5 -15.46 6.40 0.16
CA VAL A 5 -15.85 5.73 -1.08
C VAL A 5 -16.96 4.70 -0.84
N LYS A 6 -17.01 4.07 0.33
CA LYS A 6 -18.04 3.06 0.66
C LYS A 6 -19.47 3.48 0.31
N PRO A 7 -19.97 4.66 0.70
CA PRO A 7 -21.34 5.08 0.37
C PRO A 7 -21.58 5.33 -1.12
N MET A 8 -20.53 5.65 -1.88
CA MET A 8 -20.65 5.91 -3.32
C MET A 8 -20.98 4.63 -4.12
N PHE A 9 -20.73 3.46 -3.53
CA PHE A 9 -20.93 2.14 -4.14
C PHE A 9 -21.88 1.25 -3.35
N ALA A 10 -22.64 1.81 -2.40
CA ALA A 10 -23.54 1.05 -1.51
C ALA A 10 -22.83 -0.07 -0.72
N LEU A 11 -21.61 0.21 -0.23
CA LEU A 11 -20.76 -0.73 0.52
C LEU A 11 -20.70 -0.40 2.01
N GLU A 12 -21.66 0.34 2.54
CA GLU A 12 -21.74 0.64 3.96
C GLU A 12 -21.84 -0.65 4.80
N GLY A 13 -21.16 -0.67 5.94
CA GLY A 13 -21.10 -1.84 6.82
C GLY A 13 -20.20 -2.99 6.33
N LYS A 14 -19.63 -2.89 5.12
CA LYS A 14 -18.67 -3.87 4.60
C LYS A 14 -17.30 -3.74 5.26
N SER A 15 -16.65 -4.89 5.48
CA SER A 15 -15.25 -4.97 5.90
C SER A 15 -14.31 -4.39 4.84
N TYR A 16 -13.07 -4.09 5.21
CA TYR A 16 -12.08 -3.61 4.24
C TYR A 16 -11.77 -4.64 3.16
N ASP A 17 -11.75 -5.91 3.52
CA ASP A 17 -11.50 -7.00 2.58
C ASP A 17 -12.62 -7.08 1.54
N GLU A 18 -13.88 -7.09 1.98
CA GLU A 18 -15.05 -7.09 1.08
C GLU A 18 -15.05 -5.88 0.12
N VAL A 19 -14.64 -4.71 0.60
CA VAL A 19 -14.58 -3.50 -0.24
C VAL A 19 -13.45 -3.60 -1.28
N CYS A 20 -12.28 -4.09 -0.88
CA CYS A 20 -11.16 -4.25 -1.82
C CYS A 20 -11.47 -5.32 -2.88
N GLU A 21 -12.07 -6.44 -2.47
CA GLU A 21 -12.55 -7.50 -3.38
C GLU A 21 -13.60 -6.97 -4.35
N PHE A 22 -14.56 -6.15 -3.87
CA PHE A 22 -15.52 -5.48 -4.73
C PHE A 22 -14.83 -4.63 -5.80
N PHE A 23 -13.90 -3.75 -5.42
CA PHE A 23 -13.20 -2.89 -6.38
C PHE A 23 -12.37 -3.68 -7.38
N MET A 24 -11.76 -4.79 -6.96
CA MET A 24 -11.06 -5.69 -7.86
C MET A 24 -11.99 -6.28 -8.92
N SER A 25 -13.16 -6.77 -8.50
CA SER A 25 -14.13 -7.38 -9.42
C SER A 25 -14.79 -6.35 -10.33
N GLU A 26 -15.31 -5.26 -9.75
CA GLU A 26 -16.10 -4.24 -10.45
C GLU A 26 -15.29 -3.56 -11.56
N PHE A 27 -14.02 -3.28 -11.30
CA PHE A 27 -13.15 -2.55 -12.24
C PHE A 27 -12.12 -3.44 -12.93
N GLY A 28 -12.17 -4.76 -12.72
CA GLY A 28 -11.21 -5.71 -13.32
C GLY A 28 -9.75 -5.45 -12.90
N LEU A 29 -9.53 -4.94 -11.69
CA LEU A 29 -8.19 -4.62 -11.19
C LEU A 29 -7.43 -5.89 -10.84
N ARG A 30 -6.16 -5.95 -11.25
CA ARG A 30 -5.27 -7.07 -10.88
C ARG A 30 -4.81 -6.99 -9.44
N ILE A 31 -4.58 -5.77 -8.95
CA ILE A 31 -4.05 -5.49 -7.62
C ILE A 31 -4.79 -4.28 -7.05
N VAL A 32 -5.20 -4.37 -5.78
CA VAL A 32 -5.66 -3.23 -4.96
C VAL A 32 -4.76 -3.13 -3.74
N ILE A 33 -4.34 -1.92 -3.39
CA ILE A 33 -3.52 -1.66 -2.20
C ILE A 33 -4.31 -0.76 -1.27
N LEU A 34 -4.53 -1.23 -0.04
CA LEU A 34 -5.12 -0.45 1.05
C LEU A 34 -4.02 -0.03 2.02
N THR A 35 -3.81 1.27 2.17
CA THR A 35 -2.89 1.82 3.17
C THR A 35 -3.67 2.35 4.37
N GLY A 36 -3.42 1.77 5.54
CA GLY A 36 -3.95 2.19 6.85
C GLY A 36 -3.06 3.20 7.58
N GLY A 37 -2.27 3.99 6.83
CA GLY A 37 -1.33 4.97 7.40
C GLY A 37 -0.23 4.32 8.25
N ASP A 38 -0.12 4.76 9.49
CA ASP A 38 0.86 4.29 10.47
C ASP A 38 0.54 2.91 11.09
N LYS A 39 -0.55 2.26 10.66
CA LYS A 39 -1.02 1.00 11.26
C LYS A 39 -0.65 -0.23 10.43
N PHE A 40 -1.01 -0.24 9.16
CA PHE A 40 -0.82 -1.37 8.27
C PHE A 40 -0.94 -0.97 6.80
N SER A 41 -0.54 -1.87 5.92
CA SER A 41 -0.96 -1.89 4.52
C SER A 41 -1.36 -3.32 4.13
N SER A 42 -2.27 -3.43 3.16
CA SER A 42 -2.77 -4.68 2.62
C SER A 42 -2.75 -4.64 1.10
N VAL A 43 -2.19 -5.66 0.47
CA VAL A 43 -2.16 -5.83 -0.99
C VAL A 43 -3.05 -7.01 -1.34
N TYR A 44 -4.09 -6.75 -2.13
CA TYR A 44 -5.06 -7.72 -2.61
C TYR A 44 -4.76 -8.05 -4.06
N SER A 45 -4.72 -9.34 -4.37
CA SER A 45 -4.59 -9.87 -5.73
C SER A 45 -5.47 -11.10 -5.90
N LYS A 46 -5.57 -11.63 -7.13
CA LYS A 46 -6.31 -12.89 -7.36
C LYS A 46 -5.64 -14.11 -6.73
N GLU A 47 -4.33 -14.02 -6.45
CA GLU A 47 -3.51 -15.14 -5.99
C GLU A 47 -3.38 -15.15 -4.47
N GLU A 48 -3.16 -13.97 -3.88
CA GLU A 48 -2.96 -13.81 -2.45
C GLU A 48 -3.38 -12.43 -1.93
N VAL A 49 -3.59 -12.37 -0.61
CA VAL A 49 -3.69 -11.14 0.17
C VAL A 49 -2.49 -11.07 1.11
N SER A 50 -1.73 -9.98 1.05
CA SER A 50 -0.57 -9.72 1.91
C SER A 50 -0.86 -8.52 2.81
N THR A 51 -0.86 -8.71 4.13
CA THR A 51 -1.10 -7.64 5.11
C THR A 51 0.11 -7.50 6.04
N ILE A 52 0.67 -6.29 6.12
CA ILE A 52 1.87 -5.99 6.89
C ILE A 52 1.59 -4.81 7.81
N LYS A 53 2.01 -4.89 9.07
CA LYS A 53 1.96 -3.76 10.00
C LYS A 53 3.01 -2.73 9.63
N THR A 54 2.64 -1.45 9.64
CA THR A 54 3.59 -0.38 9.36
C THR A 54 4.67 -0.35 10.46
N PRO A 55 5.97 -0.35 10.11
CA PRO A 55 7.05 -0.22 11.07
C PRO A 55 6.92 1.08 11.87
N LYS A 56 7.18 1.02 13.18
CA LYS A 56 7.26 2.22 14.02
C LYS A 56 8.61 2.89 13.79
N VAL A 57 8.57 4.10 13.25
CA VAL A 57 9.75 4.94 12.98
C VAL A 57 9.52 6.34 13.54
N GLU A 58 10.60 7.07 13.81
CA GLU A 58 10.50 8.50 14.13
C GLU A 58 10.18 9.27 12.85
N VAL A 59 8.97 9.83 12.78
CA VAL A 59 8.49 10.53 11.58
C VAL A 59 8.99 11.97 11.59
N VAL A 60 9.74 12.32 10.55
CA VAL A 60 10.21 13.69 10.27
C VAL A 60 9.27 14.38 9.29
N ASP A 61 8.91 13.70 8.20
CA ASP A 61 8.00 14.20 7.17
C ASP A 61 7.34 13.02 6.45
N ALA A 62 6.02 13.04 6.25
CA ALA A 62 5.29 11.97 5.55
C ALA A 62 5.17 12.21 4.03
N VAL A 63 5.60 13.39 3.54
CA VAL A 63 5.50 13.76 2.13
C VAL A 63 6.29 12.76 1.27
N GLY A 64 5.62 12.20 0.25
CA GLY A 64 6.21 11.26 -0.68
C GLY A 64 6.25 9.79 -0.21
N ALA A 65 5.79 9.47 1.00
CA ALA A 65 5.78 8.08 1.49
C ALA A 65 4.89 7.17 0.61
N GLY A 66 3.74 7.65 0.16
CA GLY A 66 2.84 6.91 -0.74
C GLY A 66 3.43 6.70 -2.15
N ASP A 67 4.12 7.71 -2.67
CA ASP A 67 4.83 7.61 -3.97
C ASP A 67 5.99 6.62 -3.87
N ALA A 68 6.75 6.68 -2.78
CA ALA A 68 7.85 5.78 -2.49
C ALA A 68 7.37 4.34 -2.33
N PHE A 69 6.27 4.12 -1.60
CA PHE A 69 5.61 2.82 -1.48
C PHE A 69 5.28 2.27 -2.87
N SER A 70 4.55 3.05 -3.67
CA SER A 70 4.07 2.65 -4.99
C SER A 70 5.24 2.34 -5.95
N GLY A 71 6.26 3.21 -5.94
CA GLY A 71 7.46 3.04 -6.76
C GLY A 71 8.27 1.80 -6.37
N ALA A 72 8.47 1.56 -5.07
CA ALA A 72 9.17 0.38 -4.58
C ALA A 72 8.39 -0.92 -4.86
N PHE A 73 7.06 -0.89 -4.71
CA PHE A 73 6.19 -2.02 -5.00
C PHE A 73 6.22 -2.40 -6.49
N ILE A 74 5.91 -1.44 -7.37
CA ILE A 74 5.90 -1.67 -8.82
C ILE A 74 7.30 -2.04 -9.32
N GLY A 75 8.34 -1.34 -8.85
CA GLY A 75 9.72 -1.65 -9.19
C GLY A 75 10.12 -3.08 -8.78
N SER A 76 9.64 -3.57 -7.64
CA SER A 76 9.89 -4.94 -7.19
C SER A 76 9.22 -5.99 -8.08
N LEU A 77 7.94 -5.78 -8.41
CA LEU A 77 7.21 -6.69 -9.31
C LEU A 77 7.86 -6.76 -10.69
N LEU A 78 8.28 -5.62 -11.25
CA LEU A 78 8.97 -5.57 -12.54
C LEU A 78 10.33 -6.28 -12.52
N ASN A 79 10.95 -6.41 -11.34
CA ASN A 79 12.18 -7.17 -11.14
C ASN A 79 11.93 -8.66 -10.81
N GLY A 80 10.70 -9.15 -10.98
CA GLY A 80 10.35 -10.55 -10.79
C GLY A 80 10.18 -11.00 -9.34
N LYS A 81 10.09 -10.05 -8.39
CA LYS A 81 9.77 -10.38 -7.00
C LYS A 81 8.31 -10.78 -6.85
N THR A 82 8.02 -11.59 -5.84
CA THR A 82 6.65 -11.94 -5.44
C THR A 82 5.91 -10.72 -4.87
N ILE A 83 4.58 -10.79 -4.81
CA ILE A 83 3.75 -9.73 -4.21
C ILE A 83 4.15 -9.50 -2.75
N ARG A 84 4.36 -10.57 -1.98
CA ARG A 84 4.85 -10.46 -0.60
C ARG A 84 6.19 -9.73 -0.48
N GLU A 85 7.21 -10.11 -1.25
CA GLU A 85 8.52 -9.46 -1.21
C GLU A 85 8.45 -8.00 -1.69
N ALA A 86 7.61 -7.72 -2.69
CA ALA A 86 7.35 -6.37 -3.16
C ALA A 86 6.66 -5.52 -2.09
N HIS A 87 5.69 -6.09 -1.38
CA HIS A 87 4.97 -5.43 -0.31
C HIS A 87 5.90 -5.12 0.88
N GLU A 88 6.72 -6.08 1.30
CA GLU A 88 7.72 -5.90 2.37
C GLU A 88 8.68 -4.75 2.01
N LEU A 89 9.24 -4.74 0.80
CA LEU A 89 10.13 -3.66 0.37
C LEU A 89 9.42 -2.30 0.32
N ALA A 90 8.17 -2.26 -0.14
CA ALA A 90 7.39 -1.04 -0.24
C ALA A 90 7.10 -0.43 1.13
N VAL A 91 6.74 -1.26 2.11
CA VAL A 91 6.53 -0.86 3.50
C VAL A 91 7.81 -0.27 4.09
N ASP A 92 8.93 -0.97 3.95
CA ASP A 92 10.22 -0.53 4.48
C ASP A 92 10.69 0.77 3.82
N THR A 93 10.48 0.89 2.50
CA THR A 93 10.85 2.10 1.76
C THR A 93 10.00 3.30 2.18
N ALA A 94 8.70 3.13 2.33
CA ALA A 94 7.80 4.19 2.78
C ALA A 94 8.12 4.62 4.21
N ALA A 95 8.34 3.66 5.12
CA ALA A 95 8.75 3.94 6.49
C ALA A 95 10.09 4.70 6.54
N TYR A 96 11.06 4.31 5.71
CA TYR A 96 12.33 5.04 5.61
C TYR A 96 12.12 6.48 5.12
N VAL A 97 11.32 6.69 4.07
CA VAL A 97 11.02 8.04 3.55
C VAL A 97 10.39 8.92 4.64
N CYS A 98 9.51 8.36 5.48
CA CYS A 98 8.94 9.07 6.62
C CYS A 98 9.97 9.62 7.62
N THR A 99 11.19 9.06 7.66
CA THR A 99 12.29 9.53 8.53
C THR A 99 13.15 10.63 7.91
N GLN A 100 12.89 11.01 6.66
CA GLN A 100 13.65 12.02 5.92
C GLN A 100 12.85 13.32 5.84
N ALA A 101 13.52 14.44 5.54
CA ALA A 101 12.85 15.73 5.33
C ALA A 101 12.48 15.92 3.84
N GLY A 102 11.22 16.24 3.56
CA GLY A 102 10.70 16.42 2.20
C GLY A 102 10.49 15.12 1.42
N ALA A 103 10.05 15.24 0.16
CA ALA A 103 9.91 14.11 -0.76
C ALA A 103 11.28 13.53 -1.14
N TRP A 104 11.78 12.58 -0.33
CA TRP A 104 13.12 12.01 -0.50
C TRP A 104 13.10 10.79 -1.44
N THR A 105 14.02 10.73 -2.40
CA THR A 105 14.26 9.50 -3.19
C THR A 105 15.35 8.65 -2.51
N PRO A 106 15.08 7.37 -2.16
CA PRO A 106 16.09 6.52 -1.50
C PRO A 106 17.36 6.40 -2.37
N LYS A 107 18.54 6.47 -1.75
CA LYS A 107 19.80 6.20 -2.44
C LYS A 107 19.82 4.73 -2.90
N ARG A 108 20.00 4.50 -4.20
CA ARG A 108 20.22 3.15 -4.74
C ARG A 108 21.46 2.55 -4.07
N ARG A 109 21.29 1.44 -3.34
CA ARG A 109 22.41 0.55 -2.98
C ARG A 109 22.72 -0.34 -4.16
#